data_AF-A0A326RNT8-F1
#
_entry.id   AF-A0A326RNT8-F1
#
_cell.length_a   1.000
_cell.length_b   1.000
_cell.length_c   1.000
_cell.angle_alpha   90.00
_cell.angle_beta   90.00
_cell.angle_gamma   90.00
#
_symmetry.space_group_name_H-M   'P 1'
#
loop_
_entity.id
_entity.type
_entity.pdbx_description
1 polymer ?
#
loop_
_entity_poly.entity_id
_entity_poly.type
_entity_poly.pdbx_seq_one_letter_code
_entity_poly.pdbx_strand_id
1 'polypeptide(L)' 'MEVIFVLIAVSLVLAVSFLFLFFRAMKDGQFDDGVTPSIRILFENQPKKSNKDQPKKSKSYE' A
#
# COMPACT_ATOMS: atom_id res chain seq x y z
N MET A 1 24.65 -10.61 -37.51
CA MET A 1 23.18 -10.43 -37.36
C MET A 1 22.61 -11.27 -36.22
N GLU A 2 23.25 -12.39 -35.84
CA GLU A 2 22.80 -13.24 -34.72
C GLU A 2 22.80 -12.56 -33.35
N VAL A 3 23.76 -11.67 -33.09
CA VAL A 3 23.89 -10.93 -31.82
C VAL A 3 22.64 -10.09 -31.51
N ILE A 4 21.97 -9.57 -32.54
CA ILE A 4 20.75 -8.76 -32.36
C ILE A 4 19.62 -9.60 -31.73
N PHE A 5 19.48 -10.87 -32.12
CA PHE A 5 18.46 -11.75 -31.54
C PHE A 5 18.71 -12.03 -30.06
N VAL A 6 19.98 -12.22 -29.68
CA VAL A 6 20.37 -12.41 -28.27
C VAL A 6 20.08 -11.15 -27.46
N LEU A 7 20.41 -9.97 -27.99
CA LEU A 7 20.14 -8.69 -27.32
C LEU A 7 18.64 -8.43 -27.12
N ILE A 8 17.82 -8.77 -28.12
CA ILE A 8 16.36 -8.66 -28.02
C ILE A 8 15.83 -9.57 -26.92
N ALA A 9 16.29 -10.83 -26.86
CA ALA A 9 15.86 -11.77 -25.83
C ALA A 9 16.23 -11.29 -24.42
N VAL A 10 17.47 -10.83 -24.22
CA VAL A 10 17.93 -10.30 -22.93
C VAL A 10 17.14 -9.05 -22.53
N SER A 11 16.88 -8.13 -23.47
CA SER A 11 16.08 -6.93 -23.24
C SER A 11 14.64 -7.26 -22.83
N LEU A 12 14.01 -8.23 -23.49
CA LEU A 12 12.66 -8.69 -23.14
C LEU A 12 12.62 -9.32 -21.73
N VAL A 13 13.59 -10.17 -21.40
CA VAL A 13 13.69 -10.77 -20.06
C VAL A 13 13.85 -9.68 -19.00
N LEU A 14 14.72 -8.69 -19.23
CA LEU A 14 14.88 -7.56 -18.33
C LEU A 14 13.57 -6.78 -18.17
N ALA A 15 12.92 -6.41 -19.28
CA ALA A 15 11.65 -5.67 -19.24
C ALA A 15 10.56 -6.40 -18.45
N VAL A 16 10.38 -7.71 -18.70
CA VAL A 16 9.39 -8.52 -17.98
C VAL A 16 9.75 -8.65 -16.49
N SER A 17 11.03 -8.83 -16.17
CA SER A 17 11.48 -8.94 -14.78
C SER A 17 11.25 -7.64 -14.00
N PHE A 18 11.54 -6.49 -14.60
CA PHE A 18 11.27 -5.19 -14.01
C PHE A 18 9.77 -4.97 -13.80
N LEU A 19 8.95 -5.32 -14.80
CA LEU A 19 7.50 -5.20 -14.72
C LEU A 19 6.92 -6.09 -13.61
N PHE A 20 7.39 -7.34 -13.50
CA PHE A 20 6.99 -8.25 -12.43
C PHE A 20 7.36 -7.72 -11.04
N LEU A 21 8.59 -7.23 -10.88
CA LEU A 21 9.04 -6.63 -9.63
C LEU A 21 8.25 -5.37 -9.28
N PHE A 22 7.90 -4.55 -10.27
CA PHE A 22 7.04 -3.37 -10.10
C PHE A 22 5.68 -3.75 -9.51
N PHE A 23 4.99 -4.73 -10.10
CA PHE A 23 3.70 -5.19 -9.55
C PHE A 23 3.85 -5.82 -8.16
N ARG A 24 4.94 -6.56 -7.92
CA ARG A 24 5.23 -7.13 -6.59
C ARG A 24 5.40 -6.02 -5.54
N ALA A 25 6.14 -4.97 -5.86
CA ALA A 25 6.38 -3.84 -4.96
C ALA A 25 5.10 -3.02 -4.71
N MET A 26 4.27 -2.82 -5.74
CA MET A 26 2.97 -2.13 -5.59
C MET A 26 1.96 -2.92 -4.75
N LYS A 27 2.15 -4.24 -4.59
CA LYS A 27 1.30 -5.08 -3.76
C LYS A 27 1.74 -5.12 -2.29
N ASP A 28 2.97 -4.70 -1.97
CA ASP A 28 3.32 -4.44 -0.57
C ASP A 28 2.48 -3.23 -0.13
N GLY A 29 1.71 -3.38 0.95
CA GLY A 29 0.69 -2.47 1.48
C GLY A 29 1.18 -1.08 1.91
N GLN A 30 2.11 -0.48 1.16
CA GLN A 30 2.62 0.87 1.30
C GLN A 30 1.51 1.94 1.20
N PHE A 31 0.31 1.57 0.72
CA PHE A 31 -0.85 2.43 0.62
C PHE A 31 -1.76 2.42 1.87
N ASP A 32 -1.44 1.62 2.89
CA ASP A 32 -2.25 1.52 4.12
C ASP A 32 -2.08 2.74 5.04
N ASP A 33 -1.09 3.60 4.80
CA ASP A 33 -0.92 4.90 5.47
C ASP A 33 -1.87 5.99 4.93
N GLY A 34 -3.11 5.62 4.60
CA GLY A 34 -4.14 6.51 4.07
C GLY A 34 -4.68 7.54 5.07
N VAL A 35 -4.31 7.43 6.35
CA VAL A 35 -4.76 8.33 7.42
C VAL A 35 -3.57 9.01 8.08
N THR A 36 -3.35 10.27 7.69
CA THR A 36 -2.23 11.06 8.22
C THR A 36 -2.42 11.32 9.73
N PRO A 37 -1.35 11.24 10.55
CA PRO A 37 -1.41 11.50 11.99
C PRO A 37 -2.10 12.82 12.35
N SER A 38 -1.96 13.84 11.51
CA SER A 38 -2.59 15.16 11.68
C SER A 38 -4.11 15.09 11.70
N ILE A 39 -4.73 14.25 10.86
CA ILE A 39 -6.19 14.09 10.79
C ILE A 39 -6.68 13.32 12.02
N ARG A 40 -5.96 12.27 12.42
CA ARG A 40 -6.25 11.48 13.61
C ARG A 40 -6.32 12.35 14.87
N ILE A 41 -5.33 13.23 15.06
CA ILE A 41 -5.21 14.10 16.24
C ILE A 41 -6.35 15.15 16.30
N LEU A 42 -6.88 15.62 15.17
CA LEU A 42 -7.99 16.57 15.12
C LEU A 42 -9.33 15.96 15.56
N PHE A 43 -9.53 14.66 15.31
CA PHE A 43 -10.77 13.96 15.66
C PHE A 43 -10.68 13.20 17.00
N GLU A 44 -9.47 12.77 17.41
CA GLU A 44 -9.24 12.09 18.68
C GLU A 44 -9.18 13.06 19.88
N ASN A 45 -8.77 14.32 19.68
CA ASN A 45 -8.70 15.34 20.74
C ASN A 45 -10.01 16.09 20.98
N GLN A 46 -11.12 15.72 20.32
CA GLN A 46 -12.40 16.23 20.78
C GLN A 46 -12.71 15.60 22.15
N PRO A 47 -12.85 16.41 23.22
CA PRO A 47 -13.23 15.87 24.51
C PRO A 47 -14.59 15.20 24.35
N LYS A 48 -14.62 13.87 24.42
CA LYS A 48 -15.86 13.10 24.45
C LYS A 48 -16.68 13.64 25.61
N LYS A 49 -17.74 14.40 25.30
CA LYS A 49 -18.75 14.78 26.29
C LYS A 49 -19.24 13.47 26.90
N SER A 50 -19.08 13.37 28.21
CA SER A 50 -19.49 12.23 29.01
C SER A 50 -20.94 11.87 28.68
N ASN A 51 -21.16 10.78 27.97
CA ASN A 51 -22.33 9.96 28.20
C ASN A 51 -21.89 8.51 28.23
N LYS A 52 -22.16 7.90 29.38
CA LYS A 52 -22.15 6.46 29.58
C LYS A 52 -23.05 5.83 28.53
N ASP A 53 -22.75 4.57 28.24
CA ASP A 53 -23.50 3.65 27.38
C ASP A 53 -23.22 3.80 25.89
N GLN A 54 -22.29 2.98 25.39
CA GLN A 54 -22.59 1.96 24.37
C GLN A 54 -21.37 1.06 24.07
N PRO A 55 -21.61 -0.19 23.60
CA PRO A 55 -20.67 -1.30 23.73
C PRO A 55 -19.52 -1.20 22.73
N LYS A 56 -18.31 -1.55 23.20
CA LYS A 56 -17.12 -1.76 22.36
C LYS A 56 -17.44 -2.85 21.31
N LYS A 57 -17.85 -2.45 20.11
CA LYS A 57 -17.73 -3.29 18.92
C LYS A 57 -16.29 -3.17 18.42
N SER A 58 -15.48 -4.15 18.80
CA SER A 58 -14.30 -4.53 18.04
C SER A 58 -14.73 -4.94 16.63
N LYS A 59 -14.33 -4.17 15.62
CA LYS A 59 -14.10 -4.66 14.26
C LYS A 59 -12.71 -4.12 13.90
N SER A 60 -11.67 -4.97 13.90
CA SER A 60 -11.33 -5.87 12.79
C SER A 60 -11.37 -5.09 11.49
N TYR A 61 -10.26 -4.42 11.19
CA TYR A 61 -9.99 -3.87 9.88
C TYR A 61 -8.96 -4.80 9.25
N GLU A 62 -9.42 -5.50 8.21
CA GLU A 62 -8.57 -5.94 7.09
C GLU A 62 -7.90 -4.73 6.44
#